data_AF-A0A5N6TP47-F1
#
_entry.id   AF-A0A5N6TP47-F1
#
_cell.length_a   1.000
_cell.length_b   1.000
_cell.length_c   1.000
_cell.angle_alpha   90.00
_cell.angle_beta   90.00
_cell.angle_gamma   90.00
#
_symmetry.space_group_name_H-M   'P 1'
#
loop_
_entity.id
_entity.type
_entity.pdbx_description
1 polymer ?
#
loop_
_entity_poly.entity_id
_entity_poly.type
_entity_poly.pdbx_seq_one_letter_code
_entity_poly.pdbx_strand_id
1 'polypeptide(L)'
;MAVETSPTSSPIPIADLSKVATEACDSALSNVEGYEHAKVGEWNSQIINTILKALITATAPSDSSASPPYRFTVNSTIVQQGLIDKSAAADGVASNAGKRGMHSASGAFWDVNRDGMWTFKYPGADERGLDVVVSVTWFAVN
;
A
#
# COMPACT_ATOMS: atom_id res chain seq x y z
N MET A 1 11.27 -25.79 -12.21
CA MET A 1 12.45 -25.23 -11.50
C MET A 1 11.93 -24.09 -10.64
N ALA A 2 11.67 -24.33 -9.35
CA ALA A 2 11.34 -23.25 -8.44
C ALA A 2 12.64 -22.49 -8.16
N VAL A 3 12.74 -21.26 -8.64
CA VAL A 3 13.86 -20.38 -8.30
C VAL A 3 13.65 -20.00 -6.83
N GLU A 4 14.57 -20.44 -5.97
CA GLU A 4 14.63 -19.99 -4.59
C GLU A 4 14.74 -18.45 -4.59
N THR A 5 13.72 -17.79 -4.04
CA THR A 5 13.71 -16.33 -3.89
C THR A 5 14.72 -15.97 -2.81
N SER A 6 15.95 -15.64 -3.21
CA SER A 6 16.87 -14.87 -2.38
C SER A 6 16.09 -13.68 -1.81
N PRO A 7 16.15 -13.40 -0.49
CA PRO A 7 15.41 -12.30 0.08
C PRO A 7 15.90 -11.00 -0.57
N THR A 8 15.02 -10.36 -1.34
CA THR A 8 15.25 -9.00 -1.81
C THR A 8 15.47 -8.13 -0.58
N SER A 9 16.65 -7.52 -0.48
CA SER A 9 17.00 -6.68 0.67
C SER A 9 16.17 -5.40 0.60
N SER A 10 15.00 -5.42 1.22
CA SER A 10 14.17 -4.22 1.37
C SER A 10 14.97 -3.09 2.01
N PRO A 11 14.87 -1.85 1.52
CA PRO A 11 15.68 -0.73 1.99
C PRO A 11 15.36 -0.32 3.43
N ILE A 12 14.18 -0.70 3.94
CA ILE A 12 13.81 -0.65 5.35
C ILE A 12 13.22 -2.00 5.78
N PRO A 13 13.23 -2.35 7.08
CA PRO A 13 12.55 -3.54 7.56
C PRO A 13 11.08 -3.58 7.12
N ILE A 14 10.59 -4.76 6.70
CA ILE A 14 9.21 -4.93 6.24
C ILE A 14 8.19 -4.53 7.31
N ALA A 15 8.50 -4.76 8.59
CA ALA A 15 7.65 -4.32 9.70
C ALA A 15 7.47 -2.79 9.74
N ASP A 16 8.53 -2.03 9.46
CA ASP A 16 8.47 -0.57 9.39
C ASP A 16 7.69 -0.11 8.16
N LEU A 17 7.85 -0.80 7.02
CA LEU A 17 7.10 -0.51 5.81
C LEU A 17 5.59 -0.77 6.00
N SER A 18 5.22 -1.87 6.65
CA SER A 18 3.86 -2.18 7.08
C SER A 18 3.29 -1.10 8.00
N LYS A 19 4.08 -0.63 8.97
CA LYS A 19 3.67 0.43 9.90
C LYS A 19 3.42 1.75 9.16
N VAL A 20 4.36 2.17 8.32
CA VAL A 20 4.23 3.39 7.49
C VAL A 20 3.00 3.32 6.59
N ALA A 21 2.75 2.18 5.94
CA ALA A 21 1.58 2.00 5.09
C ALA A 21 0.27 2.04 5.88
N THR A 22 0.25 1.45 7.08
CA THR A 22 -0.90 1.48 8.00
C THR A 22 -1.21 2.91 8.41
N GLU A 23 -0.21 3.64 8.93
CA GLU A 23 -0.37 5.04 9.37
C GLU A 23 -0.81 5.97 8.22
N ALA A 24 -0.28 5.75 7.00
CA ALA A 24 -0.68 6.51 5.82
C ALA A 24 -2.16 6.26 5.45
N CYS A 25 -2.61 5.01 5.51
CA CYS A 25 -4.01 4.64 5.25
C CYS A 25 -4.94 5.16 6.34
N ASP A 26 -4.57 5.01 7.61
CA ASP A 26 -5.30 5.53 8.77
C ASP A 26 -5.50 7.04 8.66
N SER A 27 -4.43 7.77 8.33
CA SER A 27 -4.48 9.22 8.18
C SER A 27 -5.41 9.64 7.04
N ALA A 28 -5.28 9.01 5.86
CA ALA A 28 -6.07 9.34 4.68
C ALA A 28 -7.56 8.96 4.83
N LEU A 29 -7.87 7.95 5.63
CA LEU A 29 -9.23 7.42 5.79
C LEU A 29 -9.84 7.71 7.17
N SER A 30 -9.21 8.55 8.00
CA SER A 30 -9.59 8.77 9.41
C SER A 30 -11.08 9.07 9.64
N ASN A 31 -11.71 9.85 8.76
CA ASN A 31 -13.12 10.26 8.86
C ASN A 31 -14.00 9.65 7.77
N VAL A 32 -13.59 8.51 7.20
CA VAL A 32 -14.28 7.88 6.08
C VAL A 32 -15.19 6.78 6.60
N GLU A 33 -16.50 6.93 6.40
CA GLU A 33 -17.50 5.91 6.77
C GLU A 33 -17.83 4.94 5.61
N GLY A 34 -17.39 5.26 4.40
CA GLY A 34 -17.68 4.47 3.21
C GLY A 34 -16.98 4.98 1.95
N TYR A 35 -17.17 4.27 0.84
CA TYR A 35 -16.60 4.67 -0.45
C TYR A 35 -17.24 5.96 -0.99
N GLU A 36 -16.42 6.97 -1.23
CA GLU A 36 -16.79 8.21 -1.92
C GLU A 36 -15.95 8.38 -3.18
N HIS A 37 -16.52 8.08 -4.34
CA HIS A 37 -15.78 8.09 -5.62
C HIS A 37 -15.02 9.40 -5.87
N ALA A 38 -15.63 10.54 -5.53
CA ALA A 38 -15.04 11.86 -5.73
C ALA A 38 -13.78 12.11 -4.87
N LYS A 39 -13.64 11.44 -3.72
CA LYS A 39 -12.50 11.61 -2.81
C LYS A 39 -11.40 10.58 -3.00
N VAL A 40 -11.64 9.51 -3.76
CA VAL A 40 -10.63 8.45 -4.00
C VAL A 40 -9.32 8.98 -4.57
N GLY A 41 -9.38 10.00 -5.44
CA GLY A 41 -8.19 10.66 -5.98
C GLY A 41 -7.35 11.35 -4.90
N GLU A 42 -8.03 12.05 -3.97
CA GLU A 42 -7.40 12.72 -2.82
C GLU A 42 -6.80 11.69 -1.86
N TRP A 43 -7.55 10.66 -1.47
CA TRP A 43 -7.09 9.60 -0.57
C TRP A 43 -5.85 8.88 -1.10
N ASN A 44 -5.88 8.45 -2.36
CA ASN A 44 -4.70 7.82 -2.98
C ASN A 44 -3.50 8.77 -3.00
N SER A 45 -3.72 10.04 -3.34
CA SER A 45 -2.64 11.04 -3.36
C SER A 45 -2.05 11.23 -1.96
N GLN A 46 -2.87 11.28 -0.92
CA GLN A 46 -2.38 11.40 0.46
C GLN A 46 -1.58 10.17 0.90
N ILE A 47 -2.07 8.96 0.61
CA ILE A 47 -1.38 7.70 0.93
C ILE A 47 -0.02 7.65 0.23
N ILE A 48 0.00 7.86 -1.09
CA ILE A 48 1.21 7.82 -1.91
C ILE A 48 2.26 8.81 -1.40
N ASN A 49 1.85 10.07 -1.18
CA ASN A 49 2.77 11.11 -0.72
C ASN A 49 3.31 10.85 0.68
N THR A 50 2.50 10.32 1.58
CA THR A 50 2.92 10.01 2.96
C THR A 50 3.95 8.89 2.98
N ILE A 51 3.70 7.81 2.23
CA ILE A 51 4.63 6.67 2.15
C ILE A 51 5.94 7.09 1.46
N LEU A 52 5.87 7.84 0.35
CA LEU A 52 7.08 8.33 -0.34
C LEU A 52 7.95 9.18 0.58
N LYS A 53 7.36 10.12 1.33
CA LYS A 53 8.10 10.97 2.28
C LYS A 53 8.77 10.14 3.37
N ALA A 54 8.08 9.16 3.93
CA ALA A 54 8.62 8.28 4.96
C ALA A 54 9.81 7.44 4.43
N LEU A 55 9.67 6.84 3.24
CA LEU A 55 10.74 6.07 2.59
C LEU A 55 11.98 6.91 2.31
N ILE A 56 11.79 8.10 1.74
CA ILE A 56 12.89 9.03 1.45
C ILE A 56 13.60 9.43 2.74
N THR A 57 12.85 9.73 3.80
CA THR A 57 13.42 10.11 5.10
C THR A 57 14.21 8.97 5.74
N ALA A 58 13.64 7.76 5.73
CA ALA A 58 14.26 6.59 6.35
C ALA A 58 15.53 6.11 5.61
N THR A 59 15.65 6.42 4.33
CA THR A 59 16.77 6.00 3.47
C THR A 59 17.72 7.14 3.10
N ALA A 60 17.49 8.33 3.64
CA ALA A 60 18.32 9.50 3.39
C ALA A 60 19.77 9.22 3.85
N PRO A 61 20.79 9.52 3.02
CA PRO A 61 22.18 9.45 3.45
C PRO A 61 22.44 10.34 4.67
N SER A 62 23.30 9.87 5.59
CA SER A 62 23.76 10.68 6.72
C SER A 62 24.66 11.84 6.28
N ASP A 63 25.37 11.68 5.17
CA ASP A 63 26.15 12.73 4.52
C ASP A 63 25.30 13.42 3.45
N SER A 64 25.02 14.72 3.65
CA SER A 64 24.24 15.54 2.72
C SER A 64 24.87 15.70 1.32
N SER A 65 26.14 15.35 1.15
CA SER A 65 26.81 15.35 -0.16
C SER A 65 26.63 14.04 -0.94
N ALA A 66 26.16 12.97 -0.28
CA ALA A 66 25.89 11.69 -0.92
C ALA A 66 24.55 11.70 -1.68
N SER A 67 24.50 11.00 -2.81
CA SER A 67 23.28 10.85 -3.59
C SER A 67 22.27 9.91 -2.91
N PRO A 68 20.96 10.13 -3.06
CA PRO A 68 19.96 9.20 -2.55
C PRO A 68 20.17 7.78 -3.11
N PRO A 69 20.21 6.75 -2.25
CA PRO A 69 20.59 5.40 -2.66
C PRO A 69 19.51 4.66 -3.45
N TYR A 70 18.25 5.11 -3.38
CA TYR A 70 17.10 4.45 -3.99
C TYR A 70 16.21 5.43 -4.77
N ARG A 71 15.55 4.89 -5.80
CA ARG A 71 14.34 5.47 -6.40
C ARG A 71 13.14 4.62 -5.98
N PHE A 72 12.01 5.27 -5.72
CA PHE A 72 10.80 4.60 -5.27
C PHE A 72 9.63 4.84 -6.22
N THR A 73 8.78 3.83 -6.37
CA THR A 73 7.42 3.98 -6.89
C THR A 73 6.43 3.47 -5.86
N VAL A 74 5.37 4.23 -5.59
CA VAL A 74 4.27 3.81 -4.72
C VAL A 74 2.98 3.83 -5.53
N ASN A 75 2.37 2.67 -5.69
CA ASN A 75 1.02 2.51 -6.24
C ASN A 75 0.04 2.32 -5.08
N SER A 76 -1.07 3.06 -5.10
CA SER A 76 -2.19 2.88 -4.19
C SER A 76 -3.45 2.66 -5.00
N THR A 77 -4.18 1.59 -4.66
CA THR A 77 -5.44 1.21 -5.31
C THR A 77 -6.52 1.09 -4.24
N ILE A 78 -7.58 1.89 -4.37
CA ILE A 78 -8.77 1.83 -3.51
C ILE A 78 -9.90 1.17 -4.32
N VAL A 79 -10.44 0.08 -3.79
CA VAL A 79 -11.50 -0.69 -4.43
C VAL A 79 -12.76 -0.60 -3.58
N GLN A 80 -13.86 -0.17 -4.19
CA GLN A 80 -15.18 -0.31 -3.60
C GLN A 80 -15.54 -1.80 -3.54
N GLN A 81 -15.76 -2.30 -2.33
CA GLN A 81 -16.40 -3.60 -2.11
C GLN A 81 -17.92 -3.40 -2.15
N GLY A 82 -18.68 -4.48 -2.42
CA GLY A 82 -20.14 -4.38 -2.64
C GLY A 82 -20.85 -3.55 -1.58
N LEU A 83 -21.92 -2.84 -1.97
CA LEU A 83 -22.67 -1.98 -1.03
C LEU A 83 -23.03 -2.78 0.23
N ILE A 84 -22.46 -2.36 1.38
CA ILE A 84 -23.03 -2.71 2.67
C ILE A 84 -24.31 -1.90 2.76
N ASP A 85 -25.43 -2.51 2.40
CA ASP A 85 -26.73 -1.92 2.70
C ASP A 85 -26.91 -1.98 4.21
N LYS A 86 -26.61 -0.86 4.89
CA LYS A 86 -26.78 -0.73 6.35
C LYS A 86 -28.24 -0.98 6.77
N SER A 87 -29.22 -0.85 5.87
CA SER A 87 -30.63 -1.17 6.13
C SER A 87 -30.95 -2.66 6.03
N ALA A 88 -30.14 -3.43 5.26
CA ALA A 88 -30.24 -4.89 5.19
C ALA A 88 -29.49 -5.59 6.34
N ALA A 89 -28.72 -4.85 7.15
CA ALA A 89 -28.00 -5.35 8.33
C ALA A 89 -28.88 -5.49 9.59
N ALA A 90 -30.21 -5.46 9.45
CA ALA A 90 -31.16 -5.54 10.55
C ALA A 90 -31.11 -6.86 11.35
N ASP A 91 -30.43 -7.90 10.85
CA ASP A 91 -30.32 -9.22 11.50
C ASP A 91 -28.89 -9.60 11.93
N GLY A 92 -27.98 -8.63 12.09
CA GLY A 92 -26.66 -8.87 12.71
C GLY A 92 -25.67 -9.68 11.87
N VAL A 93 -25.99 -9.98 10.61
CA VAL A 93 -25.08 -10.67 9.67
C VAL A 93 -24.53 -9.65 8.67
N ALA A 94 -23.55 -8.85 9.11
CA ALA A 94 -22.79 -7.93 8.26
C ALA A 94 -21.82 -8.64 7.28
N SER A 95 -22.03 -9.92 6.98
CA SER A 95 -21.02 -10.79 6.36
C SER A 95 -21.24 -11.08 4.87
N ASN A 96 -22.28 -10.53 4.23
CA ASN A 96 -22.62 -10.84 2.83
C ASN A 96 -22.41 -9.70 1.83
N ALA A 97 -21.68 -8.65 2.21
CA ALA A 97 -21.20 -7.68 1.22
C ALA A 97 -20.22 -8.41 0.28
N GLY A 98 -20.68 -8.73 -0.93
CA GLY A 98 -19.91 -9.49 -1.91
C GLY A 98 -18.57 -8.82 -2.18
N LYS A 99 -17.47 -9.51 -1.86
CA LYS A 99 -16.13 -9.04 -2.21
C LYS A 99 -15.86 -9.31 -3.69
N ARG A 100 -15.41 -8.29 -4.41
CA ARG A 100 -15.00 -8.45 -5.81
C ARG A 100 -13.66 -9.18 -5.83
N GLY A 101 -13.56 -10.22 -6.65
CA GLY A 101 -12.27 -10.88 -6.92
C GLY A 101 -11.35 -9.93 -7.67
N MET A 102 -10.13 -9.72 -7.14
CA MET A 102 -9.09 -8.94 -7.79
C MET A 102 -7.76 -9.68 -7.65
N HIS A 103 -7.08 -9.92 -8.76
CA HIS A 103 -5.74 -10.47 -8.82
C HIS A 103 -4.82 -9.45 -9.49
N SER A 104 -3.72 -9.11 -8.80
CA SER A 104 -2.68 -8.22 -9.33
C SER A 104 -1.33 -8.91 -9.23
N ALA A 105 -0.56 -8.85 -10.31
CA ALA A 105 0.81 -9.34 -10.37
C ALA A 105 1.66 -8.34 -11.15
N SER A 106 2.93 -8.21 -10.78
CA SER A 106 3.88 -7.37 -11.49
C SER A 106 5.17 -8.16 -11.71
N GLY A 107 5.72 -8.04 -12.92
CA GLY A 107 7.02 -8.58 -13.29
C GLY A 107 7.94 -7.45 -13.70
N ALA A 108 9.24 -7.67 -13.54
CA ALA A 108 10.25 -6.67 -13.89
C ALA A 108 11.55 -7.33 -14.33
N PHE A 109 12.33 -6.58 -15.08
CA PHE A 109 13.72 -6.89 -15.40
C PHE A 109 14.60 -5.91 -14.63
N TRP A 110 15.21 -6.38 -13.53
CA TRP A 110 15.91 -5.54 -12.56
C TRP A 110 17.06 -6.30 -11.88
N ASP A 111 17.81 -5.64 -10.99
CA ASP A 111 18.82 -6.29 -10.15
C ASP A 111 18.16 -7.04 -8.99
N VAL A 112 18.13 -8.38 -9.09
CA VAL A 112 17.44 -9.25 -8.11
C VAL A 112 18.02 -9.19 -6.68
N ASN A 113 19.21 -8.62 -6.50
CA ASN A 113 19.84 -8.53 -5.19
C ASN A 113 19.53 -7.22 -4.45
N ARG A 114 19.20 -6.16 -5.21
CA ARG A 114 19.10 -4.79 -4.67
C ARG A 114 17.74 -4.14 -4.92
N ASP A 115 17.08 -4.53 -6.00
CA ASP A 115 15.76 -4.03 -6.37
C ASP A 115 14.68 -4.97 -5.85
N GLY A 116 13.47 -4.45 -5.69
CA GLY A 116 12.38 -5.27 -5.22
C GLY A 116 11.06 -4.54 -5.13
N MET A 117 10.04 -5.33 -4.81
CA MET A 117 8.68 -4.86 -4.64
C MET A 117 8.08 -5.51 -3.41
N TRP A 118 7.23 -4.76 -2.72
CA TRP A 118 6.42 -5.20 -1.61
C TRP A 118 4.98 -4.75 -1.81
N THR A 119 4.03 -5.61 -1.48
CA THR A 119 2.59 -5.32 -1.58
C THR A 119 1.91 -5.54 -0.24
N PHE A 120 0.99 -4.64 0.09
CA PHE A 120 0.28 -4.60 1.35
C PHE A 120 -1.20 -4.35 1.11
N LYS A 121 -2.04 -5.17 1.75
CA LYS A 121 -3.47 -4.92 1.84
C LYS A 121 -3.77 -4.35 3.22
N TYR A 122 -4.31 -3.14 3.26
CA TYR A 122 -4.65 -2.45 4.50
C TYR A 122 -5.89 -3.10 5.15
N PRO A 123 -5.80 -3.57 6.41
CA PRO A 123 -6.89 -4.28 7.06
C PRO A 123 -8.03 -3.38 7.58
N GLY A 124 -7.77 -2.10 7.83
CA GLY A 124 -8.74 -1.21 8.50
C GLY A 124 -9.81 -0.59 7.57
N ALA A 125 -9.89 -1.03 6.32
CA ALA A 125 -10.84 -0.53 5.33
C ALA A 125 -12.06 -1.47 5.13
N ASP A 126 -11.95 -2.75 5.51
CA ASP A 126 -12.96 -3.77 5.25
C ASP A 126 -14.35 -3.39 5.78
N GLU A 127 -14.44 -2.89 7.03
CA GLU A 127 -15.70 -2.49 7.68
C GLU A 127 -16.39 -1.28 6.99
N ARG A 128 -15.64 -0.53 6.18
CA ARG A 128 -16.12 0.65 5.44
C ARG A 128 -16.55 0.29 4.02
N GLY A 129 -16.56 -0.99 3.66
CA GLY A 129 -16.85 -1.45 2.29
C GLY A 129 -15.74 -1.07 1.30
N LEU A 130 -14.50 -0.99 1.79
CA LEU A 130 -13.33 -0.57 1.03
C LEU A 130 -12.24 -1.63 1.13
N ASP A 131 -11.52 -1.86 0.04
CA ASP A 131 -10.19 -2.45 0.09
C ASP A 131 -9.17 -1.39 -0.31
N VAL A 132 -8.04 -1.33 0.38
CA VAL A 132 -6.87 -0.54 -0.04
C VAL A 132 -5.68 -1.46 -0.21
N VAL A 133 -5.10 -1.44 -1.40
CA VAL A 133 -3.89 -2.19 -1.74
C VAL A 133 -2.81 -1.19 -2.12
N VAL A 134 -1.65 -1.30 -1.45
CA VAL A 134 -0.47 -0.49 -1.68
C VAL A 134 0.64 -1.39 -2.21
N SER A 135 1.32 -0.98 -3.27
CA SER A 135 2.53 -1.62 -3.77
C SER A 135 3.67 -0.60 -3.78
N VAL A 136 4.78 -0.96 -3.14
CA VAL A 136 6.02 -0.16 -3.09
C VAL A 136 7.07 -0.92 -3.86
N THR A 137 7.69 -0.27 -4.84
CA THR A 137 8.85 -0.79 -5.57
C THR A 137 10.03 0.13 -5.33
N TRP A 138 11.20 -0.46 -5.15
CA TRP A 138 12.46 0.26 -4.98
C TRP A 138 13.49 -0.19 -6.00
N PHE A 139 14.32 0.75 -6.42
CA PHE A 139 15.43 0.54 -7.33
C PHE A 139 16.68 1.15 -6.72
N ALA A 140 17.71 0.34 -6.47
CA ALA A 140 19.00 0.84 -6.03
C ALA A 140 19.69 1.61 -7.17
N VAL A 141 20.33 2.72 -6.82
CA VAL A 141 20.96 3.62 -7.81
C VAL A 141 22.48 3.46 -7.84
N ASN A 142 23.06 2.93 -6.76
CA ASN A 142 24.50 2.75 -6.57
C ASN A 142 24.82 1.30 -6.22
#